data_AF-A0A2V7YMI9-F1
#
_entry.id   AF-A0A2V7YMI9-F1
#
_cell.length_a   1.000
_cell.length_b   1.000
_cell.length_c   1.000
_cell.angle_alpha   90.00
_cell.angle_beta   90.00
_cell.angle_gamma   90.00
#
_symmetry.space_group_name_H-M   'P 1'
#
loop_
_entity.id
_entity.type
_entity.pdbx_description
1 polymer ?
#
loop_
_entity_poly.entity_id
_entity_poly.type
_entity_poly.pdbx_seq_one_letter_code
_entity_poly.pdbx_strand_id
1 'polypeptide(L)'
;SFYQHVWFYLMSYVVPRLPCTEMLVVSASLGGRKKRRQSFYETVRSVMNQVSRRTYKTACWDSTSDACLQVADYCGWAVQRKWESSDPTPYQRIADKIRSEYDLFARGTTFYY
;
A
#
# COMPACT_ATOMS: atom_id res chain seq x y z
N SER A 1 5.49 -14.02 -2.71
CA SER A 1 4.57 -13.90 -1.55
C SER A 1 3.36 -13.05 -1.94
N PHE A 2 2.19 -13.27 -1.34
CA PHE A 2 0.98 -12.45 -1.53
C PHE A 2 1.29 -10.95 -1.46
N TYR A 3 1.97 -10.52 -0.39
CA TYR A 3 2.33 -9.12 -0.18
C TYR A 3 3.20 -8.54 -1.29
N GLN A 4 4.20 -9.29 -1.79
CA GLN A 4 5.03 -8.84 -2.91
C GLN A 4 4.20 -8.58 -4.17
N HIS A 5 3.19 -9.41 -4.44
CA HIS A 5 2.33 -9.26 -5.61
C HIS A 5 1.46 -8.00 -5.50
N VAL A 6 0.84 -7.78 -4.34
CA VAL A 6 0.04 -6.57 -4.07
C VAL A 6 0.90 -5.31 -4.19
N TRP A 7 2.09 -5.29 -3.57
CA TRP A 7 3.04 -4.18 -3.70
C TRP A 7 3.47 -3.94 -5.14
N PHE A 8 3.72 -5.01 -5.91
CA PHE A 8 4.11 -4.90 -7.31
C PHE A 8 3.04 -4.20 -8.16
N TYR A 9 1.78 -4.60 -8.02
CA TYR A 9 0.68 -3.96 -8.75
C TYR A 9 0.51 -2.50 -8.35
N LEU A 10 0.51 -2.21 -7.05
CA LEU A 10 0.39 -0.84 -6.54
C LEU A 10 1.51 0.05 -7.05
N MET A 11 2.77 -0.39 -6.92
CA MET A 11 3.93 0.40 -7.34
C MET A 11 3.99 0.57 -8.85
N SER A 12 3.72 -0.48 -9.62
CA SER A 12 3.68 -0.41 -11.09
C SER A 12 2.63 0.60 -11.59
N TYR A 13 1.56 0.81 -10.82
CA TYR A 13 0.59 1.84 -11.12
C TYR A 13 1.03 3.23 -10.67
N VAL A 14 1.48 3.39 -9.42
CA VAL A 14 1.74 4.72 -8.84
C VAL A 14 3.04 5.33 -9.37
N VAL A 15 4.15 4.58 -9.37
CA VAL A 15 5.50 5.12 -9.59
C VAL A 15 5.67 5.83 -10.94
N PRO A 16 5.19 5.29 -12.09
CA PRO A 16 5.33 5.99 -13.38
C PRO A 16 4.58 7.32 -13.45
N ARG A 17 3.58 7.51 -12.59
CA ARG A 17 2.69 8.69 -12.57
C ARG A 17 3.19 9.79 -11.64
N LEU A 18 4.20 9.52 -10.82
CA LEU A 18 4.79 10.52 -9.93
C LEU A 18 5.77 11.41 -10.71
N PRO A 19 5.61 12.75 -10.69
CA PRO A 19 6.51 13.69 -11.35
C PRO A 19 7.74 13.99 -10.48
N CYS A 20 8.40 12.95 -9.95
CA CYS A 20 9.58 13.10 -9.09
C CYS A 20 10.75 12.24 -9.57
N THR A 21 11.97 12.73 -9.32
CA THR A 21 13.24 12.02 -9.59
C THR A 21 13.66 11.13 -8.42
N GLU A 22 13.36 11.55 -7.20
CA GLU A 22 13.62 10.80 -5.97
C GLU A 22 12.34 10.53 -5.18
N MET A 23 12.28 9.38 -4.52
CA MET A 23 11.09 8.95 -3.76
C MET A 23 11.46 8.54 -2.33
N LEU A 24 10.57 8.84 -1.39
CA LEU A 24 10.59 8.26 -0.05
C LEU A 24 9.36 7.36 0.10
N VAL A 25 9.60 6.05 0.19
CA VAL A 25 8.55 5.05 0.43
C VAL A 25 8.45 4.81 1.93
N VAL A 26 7.40 5.32 2.55
CA VAL A 26 7.14 5.16 3.99
C VAL A 26 6.07 4.09 4.19
N SER A 27 6.33 3.14 5.09
CA SER A 27 5.36 2.14 5.52
C SER A 27 5.06 2.25 7.01
N ALA A 28 3.81 2.05 7.42
CA ALA A 28 3.44 2.01 8.82
C ALA A 28 4.07 0.81 9.55
N SER A 29 4.57 1.07 10.75
CA SER A 29 5.06 0.03 11.65
C SER A 29 3.89 -0.71 12.29
N LEU A 30 3.61 -1.93 11.82
CA LEU A 30 2.68 -2.84 12.47
C LEU A 30 3.31 -3.32 13.78
N GLY A 31 2.91 -2.71 14.92
CA GLY A 31 3.45 -2.95 16.26
C GLY A 31 3.90 -4.40 16.48
N GLY A 32 5.22 -4.65 16.42
CA GLY A 32 5.77 -6.00 16.46
C GLY A 32 7.22 -6.11 15.96
N ARG A 33 8.01 -6.92 16.67
CA ARG A 33 9.39 -7.41 16.47
C ARG A 33 10.15 -6.92 15.21
N LYS A 34 11.41 -6.47 15.39
CA LYS A 34 12.40 -6.07 14.36
C LYS A 34 12.37 -6.90 13.05
N LYS A 35 12.18 -8.23 13.14
CA LYS A 35 12.07 -9.14 11.98
C LYS A 35 10.96 -8.79 10.99
N ARG A 36 9.79 -8.32 11.45
CA ARG A 36 8.68 -7.95 10.55
C ARG A 36 9.04 -6.72 9.72
N ARG A 37 9.58 -5.67 10.37
CA ARG A 37 10.05 -4.45 9.69
C ARG A 37 11.09 -4.77 8.61
N GLN A 38 12.02 -5.68 8.91
CA GLN A 38 13.05 -6.10 7.95
C GLN A 38 12.47 -6.76 6.70
N SER A 39 11.53 -7.70 6.88
CA SER A 39 10.86 -8.37 5.76
C SER A 39 10.04 -7.41 4.89
N PHE A 40 9.45 -6.37 5.48
CA PHE A 40 8.79 -5.30 4.74
C PHE A 40 9.78 -4.50 3.88
N TYR A 41 10.91 -4.06 4.45
CA TYR A 41 11.92 -3.34 3.68
C TYR A 41 12.45 -4.16 2.50
N GLU A 42 12.71 -5.45 2.72
CA GLU A 42 13.16 -6.37 1.66
C GLU A 42 12.11 -6.51 0.56
N THR A 43 10.83 -6.65 0.94
CA THR A 43 9.72 -6.73 -0.01
C THR A 43 9.57 -5.46 -0.84
N VAL A 44 9.54 -4.29 -0.19
CA VAL A 44 9.40 -3.00 -0.87
C VAL A 44 10.60 -2.74 -1.78
N ARG A 45 11.83 -2.98 -1.32
CA ARG A 45 13.03 -2.81 -2.15
C ARG A 45 13.03 -3.75 -3.35
N SER A 46 12.69 -5.02 -3.13
CA SER A 46 12.59 -6.01 -4.20
C SER A 46 11.60 -5.58 -5.28
N VAL A 47 10.44 -5.05 -4.89
CA VAL A 47 9.42 -4.56 -5.82
C VAL A 47 9.86 -3.26 -6.51
N MET A 48 10.37 -2.29 -5.76
CA MET A 48 10.80 -1.01 -6.32
C MET A 48 11.90 -1.18 -7.36
N ASN A 49 12.84 -2.11 -7.13
CA ASN A 49 13.88 -2.46 -8.10
C ASN A 49 13.33 -3.07 -9.39
N GLN A 50 12.14 -3.68 -9.36
CA GLN A 50 11.47 -4.21 -10.56
C GLN A 50 10.70 -3.12 -11.31
N VAL A 51 10.14 -2.14 -10.59
CA VAL A 51 9.23 -1.14 -11.14
C VAL A 51 9.95 0.11 -11.65
N SER A 52 11.08 0.49 -11.06
CA SER A 52 11.73 1.77 -11.38
C SER A 52 13.24 1.74 -11.19
N ARG A 53 13.94 2.53 -12.01
CA ARG A 53 15.38 2.81 -11.87
C ARG A 53 15.65 4.12 -11.12
N ARG A 54 14.61 4.84 -10.70
CA ARG A 54 14.73 6.12 -9.98
C ARG A 54 15.26 5.88 -8.57
N THR A 55 15.94 6.88 -8.02
CA THR A 55 16.43 6.83 -6.64
C THR A 55 15.26 6.76 -5.66
N TYR A 56 15.33 5.85 -4.70
CA TYR A 56 14.34 5.79 -3.64
C TYR A 56 14.98 5.46 -2.29
N LYS A 57 14.35 5.93 -1.22
CA LYS A 57 14.64 5.54 0.16
C LYS A 57 13.41 4.90 0.76
N THR A 58 13.61 4.00 1.72
CA THR A 58 12.53 3.32 2.41
C THR A 58 12.58 3.65 3.90
N ALA A 59 11.44 4.00 4.49
CA ALA A 59 11.31 4.25 5.92
C ALA A 59 10.13 3.48 6.51
N CYS A 60 10.22 3.16 7.80
CA CYS A 60 9.14 2.54 8.54
C CYS A 60 8.95 3.29 9.86
N TRP A 61 7.84 4.02 9.94
CA TRP A 61 7.49 4.94 11.02
C TRP A 61 6.25 4.46 11.75
N ASP A 62 6.02 5.01 12.93
CA ASP A 62 4.74 4.82 13.61
C ASP A 62 3.64 5.53 12.83
N SER A 63 2.47 4.92 12.67
CA SER A 63 1.37 5.56 11.92
C SER A 63 0.93 6.88 12.58
N THR A 64 1.04 6.99 13.91
CA THR A 64 0.74 8.24 14.63
C THR A 64 1.71 9.38 14.32
N SER A 65 2.92 9.07 13.82
CA SER A 65 3.98 10.06 13.55
C SER A 65 3.93 10.70 12.16
N ASP A 66 3.09 10.20 11.26
CA ASP A 66 3.04 10.64 9.87
C ASP A 66 1.59 10.76 9.38
N ALA A 67 1.19 11.97 8.96
CA ALA A 67 -0.17 12.23 8.51
C ALA A 67 -0.54 11.45 7.23
N CYS A 68 0.40 11.19 6.33
CA CYS A 68 0.16 10.40 5.12
C CYS A 68 -0.09 8.93 5.46
N LEU A 69 0.56 8.38 6.49
CA LEU A 69 0.26 7.04 7.00
C LEU A 69 -1.17 6.98 7.57
N GLN A 70 -1.59 7.98 8.34
CA GLN A 70 -2.95 8.04 8.86
C GLN A 70 -4.00 8.13 7.75
N VAL A 71 -3.72 8.94 6.71
CA VAL A 71 -4.60 9.06 5.54
C VAL A 71 -4.68 7.72 4.79
N ALA A 72 -3.55 7.06 4.55
CA ALA A 72 -3.51 5.76 3.89
C ALA A 72 -4.27 4.68 4.68
N ASP A 73 -4.08 4.63 6.00
CA ASP A 73 -4.79 3.72 6.90
C ASP A 73 -6.30 3.97 6.87
N TYR A 74 -6.74 5.24 6.90
CA TYR A 74 -8.16 5.59 6.81
C TYR A 74 -8.76 5.18 5.46
N CYS A 75 -8.07 5.42 4.35
CA CYS A 75 -8.53 5.00 3.02
C CYS A 75 -8.67 3.47 2.94
N GLY A 76 -7.69 2.72 3.46
CA GLY A 76 -7.75 1.26 3.52
C GLY A 76 -8.92 0.76 4.35
N TRP A 77 -9.10 1.32 5.54
CA TRP A 77 -10.20 0.98 6.45
C TRP A 77 -11.58 1.31 5.85
N ALA A 78 -11.73 2.45 5.18
CA ALA A 78 -12.99 2.86 4.57
C ALA A 78 -13.37 1.92 3.40
N VAL A 79 -12.40 1.52 2.58
CA VAL A 79 -12.60 0.50 1.54
C VAL A 79 -12.98 -0.82 2.20
N GLN A 80 -12.20 -1.33 3.16
CA GLN A 80 -12.49 -2.59 3.86
C GLN A 80 -13.92 -2.60 4.44
N ARG A 81 -14.33 -1.53 5.14
CA ARG A 81 -15.69 -1.42 5.69
C ARG A 81 -16.78 -1.52 4.64
N LYS A 82 -16.59 -0.93 3.46
CA LYS A 82 -17.56 -1.07 2.36
C LYS A 82 -17.71 -2.54 1.91
N TRP A 83 -16.61 -3.31 1.90
CA TRP A 83 -16.65 -4.71 1.48
C TRP A 83 -17.20 -5.66 2.55
N GLU A 84 -16.92 -5.38 3.82
CA GLU A 84 -17.23 -6.30 4.93
C GLU A 84 -18.46 -5.89 5.76
N SER A 85 -18.90 -4.63 5.68
CA SER A 85 -19.94 -4.06 6.53
C SER A 85 -21.10 -3.48 5.71
N SER A 86 -22.26 -3.32 6.37
CA SER A 86 -23.45 -2.72 5.78
C SER A 86 -23.45 -1.18 5.82
N ASP A 87 -22.44 -0.55 6.40
CA ASP A 87 -22.31 0.91 6.51
C ASP A 87 -21.27 1.48 5.51
N PRO A 88 -21.71 2.00 4.35
CA PRO A 88 -20.83 2.60 3.35
C PRO A 88 -20.47 4.06 3.63
N THR A 89 -20.95 4.66 4.72
CA THR A 89 -20.78 6.10 5.00
C THR A 89 -19.33 6.56 4.96
N PRO A 90 -18.35 5.84 5.57
CA PRO A 90 -16.94 6.25 5.52
C PRO A 90 -16.38 6.28 4.10
N TYR A 91 -16.75 5.29 3.29
CA TYR A 91 -16.34 5.22 1.89
C TYR A 91 -16.93 6.37 1.07
N GLN A 92 -18.22 6.65 1.24
CA GLN A 92 -18.91 7.74 0.52
C GLN A 92 -18.24 9.10 0.74
N ARG A 93 -17.69 9.35 1.95
CA ARG A 93 -16.97 10.60 2.28
C ARG A 93 -15.65 10.79 1.55
N ILE A 94 -15.07 9.72 0.99
CA ILE A 94 -13.79 9.75 0.28
C ILE A 94 -13.92 9.27 -1.17
N ALA A 95 -15.14 9.01 -1.64
CA ALA A 95 -15.37 8.38 -2.94
C ALA A 95 -14.81 9.21 -4.10
N ASP A 96 -14.90 10.54 -4.01
CA ASP A 96 -14.32 11.50 -4.95
C ASP A 96 -12.78 11.49 -4.98
N LYS A 97 -12.15 10.93 -3.94
CA LYS A 97 -10.69 10.81 -3.80
C LYS A 97 -10.17 9.44 -4.23
N ILE A 98 -11.05 8.46 -4.43
CA ILE A 98 -10.68 7.11 -4.86
C ILE A 98 -10.67 7.05 -6.38
N ARG A 99 -9.49 6.88 -6.97
CA ARG A 99 -9.36 6.78 -8.43
C ARG A 99 -9.82 5.43 -8.99
N SER A 100 -9.54 4.34 -8.28
CA SER A 100 -9.86 2.98 -8.71
C SER A 100 -9.87 2.02 -7.53
N GLU A 101 -10.81 1.09 -7.56
CA GLU A 101 -10.98 0.01 -6.58
C GLU A 101 -11.45 -1.23 -7.34
N TYR A 102 -10.79 -2.37 -7.14
CA TYR A 102 -11.13 -3.61 -7.82
C TYR A 102 -10.54 -4.80 -7.05
N ASP A 103 -11.16 -5.97 -7.22
CA ASP A 103 -10.59 -7.23 -6.74
C ASP A 103 -9.45 -7.65 -7.66
N LEU A 104 -8.22 -7.50 -7.18
CA LEU A 104 -6.99 -7.84 -7.90
C LEU A 104 -6.91 -9.34 -8.24
N PHE A 105 -7.54 -10.20 -7.44
CA PHE A 105 -7.42 -11.66 -7.55
C PHE A 105 -8.65 -12.35 -8.15
N ALA A 106 -9.71 -11.61 -8.47
CA ALA A 106 -10.96 -12.14 -9.02
C ALA A 106 -10.80 -13.04 -10.26
N ARG A 107 -9.76 -12.83 -11.06
CA ARG A 107 -9.49 -13.59 -12.30
C ARG A 107 -8.32 -14.57 -12.18
N GLY A 108 -7.70 -14.68 -11.01
CA GLY A 108 -6.55 -15.54 -10.77
C GLY A 108 -6.96 -16.95 -10.32
N THR A 109 -6.14 -17.95 -10.66
CA THR A 109 -6.28 -19.33 -10.16
C THR A 109 -5.34 -19.62 -8.99
N THR A 110 -4.46 -18.68 -8.64
CA THR A 110 -3.48 -18.82 -7.56
C THR A 110 -4.08 -18.39 -6.22
N PHE A 111 -4.25 -19.35 -5.31
CA PHE A 111 -4.66 -19.09 -3.93
C PHE A 111 -3.43 -18.88 -3.05
N TYR A 112 -3.38 -17.75 -2.36
CA TYR A 112 -2.36 -17.47 -1.36
C TYR A 112 -2.89 -17.86 0.02
N TYR A 113 -2.15 -18.70 0.74
CA TYR A 113 -2.43 -19.12 2.14
C TYR A 113 -1.41 -18.51 3.10
#